data_AF-A0A9N9TFB4-F1
#
_entry.id   AF-A0A9N9TFB4-F1
#
_cell.length_a   1.000
_cell.length_b   1.000
_cell.length_c   1.000
_cell.angle_alpha   90.00
_cell.angle_beta   90.00
_cell.angle_gamma   90.00
#
_symmetry.space_group_name_H-M   'P 1'
#
loop_
_entity.id
_entity.type
_entity.pdbx_description
1 polymer ?
#
loop_
_entity_poly.entity_id
_entity_poly.type
_entity_poly.pdbx_seq_one_letter_code
_entity_poly.pdbx_strand_id
1 'polypeptide(L)'
;MSAQSNQAFGDKDEEILYWKNLAAEYLQDAERIQKESDEFIQESQQLDKEYEATIDQNEKKIKELTLANNKAQNEIDSLRNKLDQSNKENVSLQNEMQYLKTEKKQMADYIRDLEQKNDDLERARRIVEESIAGVEAAFHSAIERNAMLESEVDDKENLKEKLQRLADETRDLKQELLVKDKERGPDNERILNGFQKTIMDSNRLKENETQTTPVKHDYQAPISPASRVMALNIVSDLIRKIGLTKWLCSECGQIKCTSCASEKRKSLVECPRCVEKKSNKRNR
;
A
#
# COMPACT_ATOMS: atom_id res chain seq x y z
N MET A 1 -53.64 60.87 86.50
CA MET A 1 -54.43 62.12 86.69
C MET A 1 -55.41 61.88 87.82
N SER A 2 -54.93 62.02 89.06
CA SER A 2 -55.83 61.99 90.23
C SER A 2 -56.52 63.33 90.36
N ALA A 3 -57.83 63.27 90.59
CA ALA A 3 -58.70 64.40 90.80
C ALA A 3 -58.17 65.33 91.91
N GLN A 4 -58.14 66.63 91.62
CA GLN A 4 -57.95 67.67 92.62
C GLN A 4 -59.12 67.62 93.61
N SER A 5 -58.90 67.02 94.77
CA SER A 5 -59.80 67.15 95.91
C SER A 5 -59.59 68.52 96.54
N ASN A 6 -60.67 69.27 96.75
CA ASN A 6 -60.65 70.57 97.44
C ASN A 6 -60.16 70.36 98.88
N GLN A 7 -58.87 70.61 99.11
CA GLN A 7 -58.20 70.38 100.38
C GLN A 7 -58.45 71.60 101.28
N ALA A 8 -59.22 71.40 102.36
CA ALA A 8 -59.49 72.46 103.34
C ALA A 8 -58.41 72.42 104.43
N PHE A 9 -57.70 73.54 104.60
CA PHE A 9 -56.57 73.68 105.53
C PHE A 9 -57.02 74.32 106.85
N GLY A 10 -56.47 73.87 107.98
CA GLY A 10 -56.83 74.42 109.30
C GLY A 10 -56.17 75.77 109.61
N ASP A 11 -55.06 76.07 108.94
CA ASP A 11 -54.20 77.24 109.09
C ASP A 11 -53.43 77.47 107.77
N LYS A 12 -53.08 78.73 107.47
CA LYS A 12 -52.26 79.09 106.30
C LYS A 12 -50.89 78.39 106.31
N ASP A 13 -50.30 78.12 107.47
CA ASP A 13 -49.02 77.40 107.54
C ASP A 13 -49.15 75.94 107.08
N GLU A 14 -50.31 75.31 107.33
CA GLU A 14 -50.63 73.94 106.91
C GLU A 14 -50.86 73.85 105.39
N GLU A 15 -51.51 74.85 104.80
CA GLU A 15 -51.64 75.02 103.34
C GLU A 15 -50.27 75.20 102.67
N ILE A 16 -49.42 76.08 103.22
CA ILE A 16 -48.07 76.33 102.71
C ILE A 16 -47.23 75.05 102.77
N LEU A 17 -47.33 74.29 103.85
CA LEU A 17 -46.58 73.04 104.02
C LEU A 17 -47.05 71.97 103.02
N TYR A 18 -48.37 71.83 102.80
CA TYR A 18 -48.91 70.90 101.81
C TYR A 18 -48.40 71.21 100.39
N TRP A 19 -48.52 72.46 99.93
CA TRP A 19 -48.07 72.84 98.59
C TRP A 19 -46.54 72.74 98.43
N LYS A 20 -45.77 73.02 99.50
CA LYS A 20 -44.31 72.80 99.49
C LYS A 20 -43.97 71.33 99.34
N ASN A 21 -44.63 70.45 100.09
CA ASN A 21 -44.40 69.00 100.00
C ASN A 21 -44.82 68.45 98.64
N LEU A 22 -45.95 68.88 98.10
CA LEU A 22 -46.43 68.47 96.77
C LEU A 22 -45.50 68.97 95.65
N ALA A 23 -44.99 70.19 95.76
CA ALA A 23 -43.98 70.70 94.83
C ALA A 23 -42.66 69.92 94.92
N ALA A 24 -42.24 69.53 96.13
CA ALA A 24 -41.06 68.70 96.34
C ALA A 24 -41.24 67.29 95.75
N GLU A 25 -42.43 66.68 95.90
CA GLU A 25 -42.77 65.39 95.31
C GLU A 25 -42.76 65.46 93.77
N TYR A 26 -43.39 66.47 93.17
CA TYR A 26 -43.34 66.65 91.71
C TYR A 26 -41.93 66.92 91.19
N LEU A 27 -41.10 67.64 91.95
CA LEU A 27 -39.69 67.84 91.59
C LEU A 27 -38.93 66.50 91.61
N GLN A 28 -39.12 65.70 92.65
CA GLN A 28 -38.50 64.38 92.77
C GLN A 28 -38.96 63.42 91.66
N ASP A 29 -40.25 63.44 91.31
CA ASP A 29 -40.80 62.64 90.21
C ASP A 29 -40.26 63.09 88.85
N ALA A 30 -40.14 64.41 88.62
CA ALA A 30 -39.54 64.95 87.41
C ALA A 30 -38.05 64.54 87.29
N GLU A 31 -37.30 64.61 88.39
CA GLU A 31 -35.91 64.14 88.45
C GLU A 31 -35.80 62.63 88.20
N ARG A 32 -36.70 61.81 88.76
CA ARG A 32 -36.75 60.37 88.50
C ARG A 32 -37.01 60.07 87.03
N ILE A 33 -38.05 60.68 86.45
CA ILE A 33 -38.41 60.47 85.04
C ILE A 33 -37.30 60.95 84.11
N GLN A 34 -36.65 62.08 84.42
CA GLN A 34 -35.51 62.57 83.66
C GLN A 34 -34.37 61.54 83.66
N LYS A 35 -34.05 60.98 84.83
CA LYS A 35 -33.02 59.96 84.97
C LYS A 35 -33.36 58.69 84.17
N GLU A 36 -34.59 58.18 84.29
CA GLU A 36 -35.07 57.02 83.53
C GLU A 36 -35.02 57.27 82.01
N SER A 37 -35.37 58.48 81.57
CA SER A 37 -35.28 58.88 80.16
C SER A 37 -33.82 58.93 79.69
N ASP A 38 -32.91 59.47 80.50
CA ASP A 38 -31.49 59.54 80.16
C ASP A 38 -30.87 58.14 80.07
N GLU A 39 -31.23 57.23 80.99
CA GLU A 39 -30.84 55.82 80.97
C GLU A 39 -31.38 55.12 79.71
N PHE A 40 -32.65 55.31 79.36
CA PHE A 40 -33.24 54.74 78.14
C PHE A 40 -32.56 55.23 76.86
N ILE A 41 -32.24 56.53 76.77
CA ILE A 41 -31.52 57.09 75.63
C ILE A 41 -30.12 56.48 75.51
N GLN A 42 -29.42 56.30 76.63
CA GLN A 42 -28.09 55.67 76.64
C GLN A 42 -28.15 54.20 76.21
N GLU A 43 -29.11 53.43 76.72
CA GLU A 43 -29.31 52.03 76.33
C GLU A 43 -29.65 51.90 74.84
N SER A 44 -30.53 52.76 74.31
CA SER A 44 -30.86 52.78 72.87
C SER A 44 -29.61 53.07 72.02
N GLN A 45 -28.81 54.08 72.41
CA GLN A 45 -27.59 54.40 71.69
C GLN A 45 -26.55 53.28 71.74
N GLN A 46 -26.47 52.57 72.87
CA GLN A 46 -25.57 51.43 73.00
C GLN A 46 -26.02 50.25 72.12
N LEU A 47 -27.33 49.98 72.09
CA LEU A 47 -27.92 48.96 71.24
C LEU A 47 -27.71 49.26 69.75
N ASP A 48 -27.89 50.51 69.32
CA ASP A 48 -27.64 50.95 67.94
C ASP A 48 -26.18 50.69 67.53
N LYS A 49 -25.21 51.00 68.39
CA LYS A 49 -23.78 50.72 68.15
C LYS A 49 -23.51 49.22 68.02
N GLU A 50 -24.18 48.38 68.80
CA GLU A 50 -24.05 46.92 68.72
C GLU A 50 -24.63 46.37 67.40
N TYR A 51 -25.75 46.92 66.94
CA TYR A 51 -26.31 46.60 65.63
C TYR A 51 -25.41 47.05 64.48
N GLU A 52 -24.90 48.28 64.52
CA GLU A 52 -23.95 48.79 63.52
C GLU A 52 -22.69 47.92 63.45
N ALA A 53 -22.11 47.56 64.60
CA ALA A 53 -20.94 46.67 64.64
C ALA A 53 -21.24 45.28 64.04
N THR A 54 -22.44 44.74 64.28
CA THR A 54 -22.86 43.45 63.73
C THR A 54 -23.09 43.52 62.23
N ILE A 55 -23.72 44.59 61.74
CA ILE A 55 -23.92 44.84 60.31
C ILE A 55 -22.56 44.94 59.61
N ASP A 56 -21.63 45.74 60.14
CA ASP A 56 -20.28 45.90 59.59
C ASP A 56 -19.52 44.56 59.50
N GLN A 57 -19.62 43.73 60.54
CA GLN A 57 -19.00 42.41 60.54
C GLN A 57 -19.63 41.49 59.48
N ASN A 58 -20.95 41.50 59.36
CA ASN A 58 -21.67 40.70 58.37
C ASN A 58 -21.35 41.17 56.94
N GLU A 59 -21.29 42.47 56.69
CA GLU A 59 -20.89 43.02 55.39
C GLU A 59 -19.46 42.63 55.00
N LYS A 60 -18.51 42.69 55.95
CA LYS A 60 -17.14 42.22 55.72
C LYS A 60 -17.13 40.74 55.35
N LYS A 61 -17.87 39.91 56.10
CA LYS A 61 -17.98 38.48 55.83
C LYS A 61 -18.60 38.18 54.47
N ILE A 62 -19.64 38.91 54.07
CA ILE A 62 -20.27 38.79 52.74
C ILE A 62 -19.25 39.14 51.64
N LYS A 63 -18.49 40.23 51.81
CA LYS A 63 -17.45 40.64 50.85
C LYS A 63 -16.36 39.57 50.72
N GLU A 64 -15.86 39.04 51.83
CA GLU A 64 -14.85 37.98 51.85
C GLU A 64 -15.36 36.70 51.18
N LEU A 65 -16.56 36.23 51.52
CA LEU A 65 -17.16 35.04 50.92
C LEU A 65 -17.40 35.23 49.41
N THR A 66 -17.80 36.44 48.99
CA THR A 66 -17.99 36.76 47.57
C THR A 66 -16.67 36.69 46.80
N LEU A 67 -15.59 37.25 47.36
CA LEU A 67 -14.26 37.16 46.76
C LEU A 67 -13.75 35.72 46.68
N ALA A 68 -13.94 34.93 47.74
CA ALA A 68 -13.57 33.51 47.77
C ALA A 68 -14.35 32.71 46.72
N ASN A 69 -15.66 32.96 46.59
CA ASN A 69 -16.51 32.30 45.60
C ASN A 69 -16.08 32.64 44.17
N ASN A 70 -15.82 33.92 43.88
CA ASN A 70 -15.31 34.35 42.58
C ASN A 70 -13.96 33.70 42.23
N LYS A 71 -13.07 33.57 43.23
CA LYS A 71 -11.77 32.90 43.04
C LYS A 71 -11.95 31.40 42.74
N ALA A 72 -12.80 30.71 43.49
CA ALA A 72 -13.11 29.31 43.27
C ALA A 72 -13.75 29.09 41.89
N GLN A 73 -14.66 29.98 41.47
CA GLN A 73 -15.29 29.92 40.14
C GLN A 73 -14.26 30.06 39.02
N ASN A 74 -13.34 31.02 39.11
CA ASN A 74 -12.27 31.19 38.14
C ASN A 74 -11.34 29.96 38.06
N GLU A 75 -11.06 29.32 39.20
CA GLU A 75 -10.26 28.10 39.24
C GLU A 75 -11.00 26.92 38.57
N ILE A 76 -12.29 26.76 38.83
CA ILE A 76 -13.14 25.76 38.17
C ILE A 76 -13.12 25.96 36.65
N ASP A 77 -13.31 27.19 36.16
CA ASP A 77 -13.34 27.46 34.73
C ASP A 77 -11.95 27.26 34.08
N SER A 78 -10.87 27.58 34.78
CA SER A 78 -9.50 27.28 34.35
C SER A 78 -9.25 25.76 34.25
N LEU A 79 -9.69 24.99 35.24
CA LEU A 79 -9.55 23.53 35.23
C LEU A 79 -10.40 22.88 34.14
N ARG A 80 -11.61 23.37 33.90
CA ARG A 80 -12.47 22.92 32.79
C ARG A 80 -11.80 23.14 31.44
N ASN A 81 -11.24 24.33 31.20
CA ASN A 81 -10.52 24.62 29.95
C ASN A 81 -9.30 23.69 29.75
N LYS A 82 -8.54 23.42 30.81
CA LYS A 82 -7.40 22.49 30.76
C LYS A 82 -7.86 21.06 30.48
N LEU A 83 -8.96 20.63 31.09
CA LEU A 83 -9.54 19.31 30.85
C LEU A 83 -10.00 19.16 29.40
N ASP A 84 -10.69 20.16 28.85
CA ASP A 84 -11.15 20.14 27.47
C ASP A 84 -9.99 20.13 26.48
N GLN A 85 -8.93 20.89 26.75
CA GLN A 85 -7.71 20.88 25.94
C GLN A 85 -7.02 19.52 25.98
N SER A 86 -6.85 18.95 27.17
CA SER A 86 -6.27 17.61 27.35
C SER A 86 -7.10 16.53 26.66
N ASN A 87 -8.43 16.60 26.73
CA ASN A 87 -9.32 15.67 26.04
C ASN A 87 -9.17 15.75 24.52
N LYS A 88 -9.07 16.96 23.94
CA LYS A 88 -8.83 17.13 22.50
C LYS A 88 -7.50 16.52 22.07
N GLU A 89 -6.44 16.75 22.83
CA GLU A 89 -5.12 16.16 22.57
C GLU A 89 -5.17 14.63 22.66
N ASN A 90 -5.86 14.09 23.68
CA ASN A 90 -6.00 12.65 23.87
C ASN A 90 -6.76 12.00 22.70
N VAL A 91 -7.85 12.62 22.23
CA VAL A 91 -8.58 12.17 21.04
C VAL A 91 -7.69 12.22 19.79
N SER A 92 -6.89 13.27 19.60
CA SER A 92 -5.95 13.39 18.49
C SER A 92 -4.91 12.25 18.50
N LEU A 93 -4.30 12.00 19.67
CA LEU A 93 -3.33 10.92 19.85
C LEU A 93 -3.96 9.53 19.65
N GLN A 94 -5.20 9.33 20.09
CA GLN A 94 -5.93 8.08 19.85
C GLN A 94 -6.18 7.84 18.36
N ASN A 95 -6.53 8.88 17.61
CA ASN A 95 -6.72 8.80 16.16
C ASN A 95 -5.41 8.47 15.42
N GLU A 96 -4.31 9.14 15.78
CA GLU A 96 -2.99 8.86 15.21
C GLU A 96 -2.51 7.44 15.54
N MET A 97 -2.70 7.00 16.79
CA MET A 97 -2.42 5.62 17.20
C MET A 97 -3.22 4.60 16.39
N GLN A 98 -4.49 4.87 16.12
CA GLN A 98 -5.31 3.98 15.32
C GLN A 98 -4.86 3.96 13.84
N TYR A 99 -4.52 5.13 13.29
CA TYR A 99 -3.95 5.25 11.96
C TYR A 99 -2.65 4.43 11.84
N LEU A 100 -1.68 4.62 12.75
CA LEU A 100 -0.42 3.89 12.74
C LEU A 100 -0.62 2.36 12.89
N LYS A 101 -1.60 1.92 13.68
CA LYS A 101 -1.96 0.50 13.77
C LYS A 101 -2.47 -0.04 12.43
N THR A 102 -3.31 0.71 11.74
CA THR A 102 -3.82 0.29 10.43
C THR A 102 -2.73 0.26 9.38
N GLU A 103 -1.84 1.25 9.35
CA GLU A 103 -0.70 1.29 8.44
C GLU A 103 0.28 0.15 8.71
N LYS A 104 0.61 -0.11 9.99
CA LYS A 104 1.44 -1.25 10.38
C LYS A 104 0.85 -2.58 9.88
N LYS A 105 -0.47 -2.76 9.99
CA LYS A 105 -1.14 -3.96 9.50
C LYS A 105 -1.03 -4.08 7.97
N GLN A 106 -1.29 -3.00 7.24
CA GLN A 106 -1.17 -2.98 5.78
C GLN A 106 0.25 -3.30 5.32
N MET A 107 1.27 -2.77 6.02
CA MET A 107 2.67 -3.07 5.72
C MET A 107 3.02 -4.53 5.99
N ALA A 108 2.51 -5.11 7.07
CA ALA A 108 2.70 -6.54 7.35
C ALA A 108 2.05 -7.44 6.29
N ASP A 109 0.82 -7.09 5.86
CA ASP A 109 0.12 -7.80 4.78
C ASP A 109 0.93 -7.68 3.46
N TYR A 110 1.46 -6.49 3.16
CA TYR A 110 2.27 -6.25 1.97
C TYR A 110 3.62 -7.01 1.99
N ILE A 111 4.27 -7.10 3.15
CA ILE A 111 5.49 -7.91 3.31
C ILE A 111 5.20 -9.37 2.99
N ARG A 112 4.11 -9.92 3.51
CA ARG A 112 3.71 -11.31 3.23
C ARG A 112 3.45 -11.55 1.74
N ASP A 113 2.81 -10.60 1.05
CA ASP A 113 2.60 -10.67 -0.39
C ASP A 113 3.92 -10.65 -1.18
N LEU A 114 4.92 -9.91 -0.72
CA LEU A 114 6.24 -9.87 -1.33
C LEU A 114 7.00 -11.18 -1.10
N GLU A 115 6.94 -11.73 0.11
CA GLU A 115 7.51 -13.04 0.44
C GLU A 115 6.92 -14.13 -0.45
N GLN A 116 5.60 -14.18 -0.60
CA GLN A 116 4.94 -15.15 -1.47
C GLN A 116 5.37 -15.02 -2.93
N LYS A 117 5.48 -13.79 -3.46
CA LYS A 117 5.96 -13.56 -4.83
C LYS A 117 7.41 -13.98 -4.99
N ASN A 118 8.24 -13.80 -3.97
CA ASN A 118 9.63 -14.24 -4.01
C ASN A 118 9.70 -15.78 -4.07
N ASP A 119 8.93 -16.49 -3.25
CA ASP A 119 8.83 -17.95 -3.29
C ASP A 119 8.39 -18.46 -4.67
N ASP A 120 7.39 -17.80 -5.28
CA ASP A 120 6.91 -18.14 -6.63
C ASP A 120 8.00 -17.90 -7.70
N LEU A 121 8.77 -16.82 -7.59
CA LEU A 121 9.89 -16.52 -8.48
C LEU A 121 11.03 -17.53 -8.33
N GLU A 122 11.37 -17.90 -7.10
CA GLU A 122 12.39 -18.94 -6.85
C GLU A 122 11.95 -20.30 -7.40
N ARG A 123 10.66 -20.66 -7.25
CA ARG A 123 10.12 -21.88 -7.86
C ARG A 123 10.21 -21.81 -9.38
N ALA A 124 9.79 -20.72 -10.01
CA ALA A 124 9.85 -20.55 -11.45
C ALA A 124 11.30 -20.64 -11.95
N ARG A 125 12.25 -20.04 -11.22
CA ARG A 125 13.68 -20.13 -11.51
C ARG A 125 14.17 -21.59 -11.52
N ARG A 126 13.82 -22.39 -10.49
CA ARG A 126 14.22 -23.81 -10.43
C ARG A 126 13.67 -24.62 -11.61
N ILE A 127 12.43 -24.36 -12.02
CA ILE A 127 11.83 -25.02 -13.19
C ILE A 127 12.59 -24.67 -14.48
N VAL A 128 12.95 -23.39 -14.63
CA VAL A 128 13.73 -22.94 -15.81
C VAL A 128 15.13 -23.54 -15.80
N GLU A 129 15.82 -23.56 -14.65
CA GLU A 129 17.15 -24.19 -14.51
C GLU A 129 17.12 -25.68 -14.90
N GLU A 130 16.11 -26.43 -14.43
CA GLU A 130 15.92 -27.84 -14.82
C GLU A 130 15.63 -27.98 -16.33
N SER A 131 14.79 -27.10 -16.89
CA SER A 131 14.51 -27.11 -18.32
C SER A 131 15.75 -26.81 -19.17
N ILE A 132 16.65 -25.93 -18.70
CA ILE A 132 17.92 -25.65 -19.36
C ILE A 132 18.81 -26.89 -19.30
N ALA A 133 18.97 -27.51 -18.13
CA ALA A 133 19.76 -28.73 -17.97
C ALA A 133 19.26 -29.87 -18.89
N GLY A 134 17.94 -30.01 -19.04
CA GLY A 134 17.35 -30.97 -19.98
C GLY A 134 17.68 -30.69 -21.45
N VAL A 135 17.68 -29.41 -21.86
CA VAL A 135 18.07 -29.01 -23.22
C VAL A 135 19.57 -29.23 -23.45
N GLU A 136 20.42 -28.89 -22.48
CA GLU A 136 21.87 -29.12 -22.54
C GLU A 136 22.19 -30.61 -22.69
N ALA A 137 21.54 -31.49 -21.92
CA ALA A 137 21.70 -32.93 -22.05
C ALA A 137 21.27 -33.45 -23.43
N ALA A 138 20.14 -32.98 -23.96
CA ALA A 138 19.68 -33.34 -25.29
C ALA A 138 20.65 -32.86 -26.39
N PHE A 139 21.23 -31.68 -26.20
CA PHE A 139 22.23 -31.12 -27.10
C PHE A 139 23.53 -31.93 -27.09
N HIS A 140 24.03 -32.32 -25.91
CA HIS A 140 25.20 -33.20 -25.79
C HIS A 140 24.98 -34.55 -26.49
N SER A 141 23.82 -35.19 -26.29
CA SER A 141 23.49 -36.43 -26.99
C SER A 141 23.42 -36.26 -28.52
N ALA A 142 22.97 -35.10 -29.01
CA ALA A 142 22.97 -34.80 -30.43
C ALA A 142 24.38 -34.63 -31.00
N ILE A 143 25.29 -33.98 -30.25
CA ILE A 143 26.71 -33.86 -30.61
C ILE A 143 27.35 -35.25 -30.69
N GLU A 144 27.15 -36.10 -29.68
CA GLU A 144 27.71 -37.46 -29.67
C GLU A 144 27.23 -38.29 -30.87
N ARG A 145 25.93 -38.22 -31.19
CA ARG A 145 25.38 -38.89 -32.38
C ARG A 145 25.96 -38.35 -33.68
N ASN A 146 26.13 -37.04 -33.80
CA ASN A 146 26.74 -36.44 -34.99
C ASN A 146 28.21 -36.88 -35.15
N ALA A 147 28.98 -36.94 -34.05
CA ALA A 147 30.36 -37.43 -34.09
C ALA A 147 30.45 -38.90 -34.54
N MET A 148 29.51 -39.75 -34.09
CA MET A 148 29.43 -41.13 -34.59
C MET A 148 29.10 -41.18 -36.09
N LEU A 149 28.13 -40.39 -36.54
CA LEU A 149 27.75 -40.33 -37.95
C LEU A 149 28.88 -39.77 -38.84
N GLU A 150 29.65 -38.79 -38.37
CA GLU A 150 30.84 -38.29 -39.06
C GLU A 150 31.86 -39.43 -39.26
N SER A 151 32.14 -40.22 -38.21
CA SER A 151 33.02 -41.40 -38.33
C SER A 151 32.47 -42.45 -39.30
N GLU A 152 31.15 -42.70 -39.32
CA GLU A 152 30.54 -43.63 -40.28
C GLU A 152 30.65 -43.13 -41.73
N VAL A 153 30.56 -41.81 -41.94
CA VAL A 153 30.76 -41.18 -43.25
C VAL A 153 32.22 -41.31 -43.69
N ASP A 154 33.18 -41.06 -42.80
CA ASP A 154 34.61 -41.23 -43.08
C ASP A 154 34.94 -42.68 -43.46
N ASP A 155 34.41 -43.67 -42.72
CA ASP A 155 34.58 -45.09 -43.04
C ASP A 155 34.00 -45.46 -44.41
N LYS A 156 32.85 -44.89 -44.76
CA LYS A 156 32.22 -45.07 -46.07
C LYS A 156 33.09 -44.47 -47.19
N GLU A 157 33.71 -43.31 -46.98
CA GLU A 157 34.63 -42.70 -47.94
C GLU A 157 35.90 -43.54 -48.12
N ASN A 158 36.49 -44.03 -47.02
CA ASN A 158 37.63 -44.95 -47.04
C ASN A 158 37.32 -46.25 -47.81
N LEU A 159 36.13 -46.83 -47.62
CA LEU A 159 35.69 -48.01 -48.35
C LEU A 159 35.47 -47.74 -49.85
N LYS A 160 34.91 -46.58 -50.20
CA LYS A 160 34.78 -46.16 -51.61
C LYS A 160 36.14 -46.05 -52.27
N GLU A 161 37.14 -45.46 -51.60
CA GLU A 161 38.49 -45.37 -52.14
C GLU A 161 39.12 -46.75 -52.38
N LYS A 162 39.01 -47.67 -51.41
CA LYS A 162 39.48 -49.06 -51.56
C LYS A 162 38.79 -49.78 -52.71
N LEU A 163 37.47 -49.61 -52.85
CA LEU A 163 36.70 -50.20 -53.95
C LEU A 163 37.13 -49.63 -55.30
N GLN A 164 37.38 -48.32 -55.39
CA GLN A 164 37.89 -47.68 -56.59
C GLN A 164 39.26 -48.25 -56.99
N ARG A 165 40.20 -48.36 -56.04
CA ARG A 165 41.52 -48.97 -56.28
C ARG A 165 41.40 -50.40 -56.78
N LEU A 166 40.59 -51.24 -56.13
CA LEU A 166 40.35 -52.63 -56.57
C LEU A 166 39.68 -52.70 -57.95
N ALA A 167 38.78 -51.77 -58.26
CA ALA A 167 38.14 -51.69 -59.57
C ALA A 167 39.14 -51.32 -60.67
N ASP A 168 40.09 -50.42 -60.37
CA ASP A 168 41.18 -50.05 -61.27
C ASP A 168 42.17 -51.22 -61.44
N GLU A 169 42.59 -51.89 -60.37
CA GLU A 169 43.40 -53.13 -60.44
C GLU A 169 42.70 -54.23 -61.26
N THR A 170 41.39 -54.42 -61.06
CA THR A 170 40.59 -55.37 -61.86
C THR A 170 40.53 -54.96 -63.33
N ARG A 171 40.49 -53.65 -63.61
CA ARG A 171 40.52 -53.13 -64.99
C ARG A 171 41.89 -53.40 -65.61
N ASP A 172 42.98 -53.15 -64.90
CA ASP A 172 44.35 -53.34 -65.36
C ASP A 172 44.62 -54.84 -65.63
N LEU A 173 44.27 -55.73 -64.69
CA LEU A 173 44.41 -57.18 -64.89
C LEU A 173 43.59 -57.70 -66.07
N LYS A 174 42.38 -57.18 -66.30
CA LYS A 174 41.59 -57.51 -67.50
C LYS A 174 42.28 -57.05 -68.79
N GLN A 175 42.91 -55.88 -68.78
CA GLN A 175 43.71 -55.41 -69.91
C GLN A 175 44.94 -56.30 -70.14
N GLU A 176 45.65 -56.71 -69.09
CA GLU A 176 46.77 -57.65 -69.19
C GLU A 176 46.34 -59.01 -69.77
N LEU A 177 45.19 -59.55 -69.37
CA LEU A 177 44.63 -60.77 -69.96
C LEU A 177 44.29 -60.59 -71.43
N LEU A 178 43.67 -59.47 -71.82
CA LEU A 178 43.38 -59.16 -73.23
C LEU A 178 44.65 -59.04 -74.09
N VAL A 179 45.74 -58.52 -73.53
CA VAL A 179 47.04 -58.49 -74.22
C VAL A 179 47.60 -59.90 -74.36
N LYS A 180 47.57 -60.72 -73.30
CA LYS A 180 47.99 -62.14 -73.37
C LYS A 180 47.16 -62.96 -74.36
N ASP A 181 45.86 -62.69 -74.48
CA ASP A 181 44.98 -63.33 -75.45
C ASP A 181 45.28 -62.86 -76.89
N LYS A 182 45.72 -61.60 -77.09
CA LYS A 182 46.16 -61.08 -78.41
C LYS A 182 47.56 -61.52 -78.80
N GLU A 183 48.46 -61.77 -77.85
CA GLU A 183 49.79 -62.34 -78.08
C GLU A 183 49.73 -63.83 -78.45
N ARG A 184 48.57 -64.48 -78.28
CA ARG A 184 48.28 -65.82 -78.78
C ARG A 184 47.51 -65.74 -80.12
N GLY A 185 48.24 -65.74 -81.24
CA GLY A 185 47.68 -66.13 -82.56
C GLY A 185 47.46 -67.66 -82.65
N PRO A 186 46.57 -68.14 -83.53
CA PRO A 186 45.37 -68.88 -83.13
C PRO A 186 45.52 -70.41 -83.20
N ASP A 187 44.85 -71.11 -82.29
CA ASP A 187 44.29 -72.43 -82.57
C ASP A 187 42.96 -72.63 -81.81
N ASN A 188 41.95 -73.01 -82.61
CA ASN A 188 40.66 -73.68 -82.35
C ASN A 188 40.35 -74.11 -80.89
N GLU A 189 39.14 -74.03 -80.31
CA GLU A 189 37.80 -74.13 -80.87
C GLU A 189 36.74 -73.75 -79.80
N ARG A 190 35.68 -73.03 -80.23
CA ARG A 190 34.23 -73.19 -79.93
C ARG A 190 33.64 -73.25 -78.49
N ILE A 191 32.64 -72.34 -78.32
CA ILE A 191 31.23 -72.57 -77.85
C ILE A 191 31.02 -72.62 -76.30
N LEU A 192 30.02 -72.01 -75.62
CA LEU A 192 28.63 -71.55 -75.88
C LEU A 192 28.17 -70.60 -74.72
N ASN A 193 27.17 -69.73 -74.99
CA ASN A 193 26.15 -69.15 -74.08
C ASN A 193 26.61 -68.32 -72.85
N GLY A 194 26.11 -67.11 -72.56
CA GLY A 194 24.83 -66.50 -72.87
C GLY A 194 24.24 -65.98 -71.56
N PHE A 195 24.24 -64.66 -71.32
CA PHE A 195 23.24 -64.01 -70.47
C PHE A 195 23.26 -62.49 -70.69
N GLN A 196 22.31 -62.05 -71.51
CA GLN A 196 21.90 -60.67 -71.65
C GLN A 196 21.11 -60.28 -70.39
N LYS A 197 21.56 -59.26 -69.66
CA LYS A 197 20.71 -58.57 -68.69
C LYS A 197 20.85 -57.07 -68.82
N THR A 198 19.91 -56.51 -69.58
CA THR A 198 19.55 -55.11 -69.54
C THR A 198 19.04 -54.81 -68.12
N ILE A 199 19.65 -53.84 -67.43
CA ILE A 199 19.01 -53.15 -66.32
C ILE A 199 19.14 -51.66 -66.64
N MET A 200 18.04 -51.11 -67.15
CA MET A 200 17.72 -49.70 -66.95
C MET A 200 17.46 -49.53 -65.46
N ASP A 201 18.05 -48.51 -64.84
CA ASP A 201 17.33 -47.79 -63.80
C ASP A 201 17.58 -46.29 -63.95
N SER A 202 16.49 -45.60 -64.25
CA SER A 202 16.37 -44.17 -64.12
C SER A 202 16.26 -43.88 -62.63
N ASN A 203 17.12 -43.02 -62.09
CA ASN A 203 16.67 -41.92 -61.23
C ASN A 203 17.79 -40.90 -61.06
N ARG A 204 17.69 -39.92 -61.95
CA ARG A 204 18.22 -38.57 -61.86
C ARG A 204 17.68 -37.89 -60.60
N LEU A 205 18.48 -37.86 -59.53
CA LEU A 205 18.30 -36.92 -58.43
C LEU A 205 19.30 -35.80 -58.62
N LYS A 206 18.75 -34.58 -58.67
CA LYS A 206 19.50 -33.33 -58.74
C LYS A 206 20.30 -33.18 -57.45
N GLU A 207 21.61 -33.04 -57.56
CA GLU A 207 22.43 -32.44 -56.53
C GLU A 207 21.95 -30.99 -56.34
N ASN A 208 21.33 -30.72 -55.19
CA ASN A 208 21.32 -29.38 -54.65
C ASN A 208 22.55 -29.28 -53.75
N GLU A 209 23.61 -28.70 -54.30
CA GLU A 209 24.70 -28.16 -53.51
C GLU A 209 24.11 -27.19 -52.47
N THR A 210 24.17 -27.55 -51.20
CA THR A 210 24.06 -26.57 -50.12
C THR A 210 25.43 -26.49 -49.48
N GLN A 211 26.28 -25.64 -50.06
CA GLN A 211 27.40 -25.08 -49.33
C GLN A 211 26.86 -24.27 -48.16
N THR A 212 27.16 -24.68 -46.94
CA THR A 212 27.24 -23.75 -45.81
C THR A 212 28.54 -24.02 -45.07
N THR A 213 29.56 -23.28 -45.47
CA THR A 213 30.70 -22.94 -44.62
C THR A 213 30.21 -22.09 -43.44
N PRO A 214 30.87 -22.17 -42.27
CA PRO A 214 30.46 -21.39 -41.10
C PRO A 214 30.99 -19.97 -41.22
N VAL A 215 30.13 -19.03 -41.62
CA VAL A 215 30.41 -17.60 -41.47
C VAL A 215 29.63 -17.09 -40.27
N LYS A 216 30.36 -16.68 -39.24
CA LYS A 216 29.87 -15.85 -38.14
C LYS A 216 29.27 -14.57 -38.73
N HIS A 217 27.96 -14.39 -38.61
CA HIS A 217 27.34 -13.08 -38.70
C HIS A 217 26.04 -13.06 -37.90
N ASP A 218 26.04 -12.27 -36.82
CA ASP A 218 24.85 -11.69 -36.22
C ASP A 218 24.04 -11.01 -37.32
N TYR A 219 22.88 -11.54 -37.68
CA TYR A 219 21.69 -10.80 -38.17
C TYR A 219 20.52 -11.80 -38.30
N GLN A 220 19.41 -11.49 -37.64
CA GLN A 220 18.19 -12.30 -37.61
C GLN A 220 17.61 -12.51 -39.02
N ALA A 221 17.58 -13.76 -39.49
CA ALA A 221 16.89 -14.11 -40.73
C ALA A 221 15.37 -13.89 -40.58
N PRO A 222 14.68 -13.28 -41.55
CA PRO A 222 13.24 -13.07 -41.49
C PRO A 222 12.51 -14.43 -41.54
N ILE A 223 11.76 -14.71 -40.49
CA ILE A 223 10.93 -15.91 -40.33
C ILE A 223 10.02 -16.09 -41.56
N SER A 224 9.97 -17.31 -42.11
CA SER A 224 9.06 -17.70 -43.19
C SER A 224 7.62 -17.24 -42.89
N PRO A 225 6.87 -16.72 -43.88
CA PRO A 225 5.49 -16.28 -43.69
C PRO A 225 4.61 -17.31 -42.99
N ALA A 226 4.79 -18.60 -43.29
CA ALA A 226 4.04 -19.69 -42.65
C ALA A 226 4.37 -19.83 -41.15
N SER A 227 5.65 -19.78 -40.80
CA SER A 227 6.12 -19.85 -39.41
C SER A 227 5.70 -18.61 -38.62
N ARG A 228 5.65 -17.43 -39.26
CA ARG A 228 5.16 -16.19 -38.66
C ARG A 228 3.66 -16.27 -38.36
N VAL A 229 2.85 -16.78 -39.29
CA VAL A 229 1.40 -16.96 -39.10
C VAL A 229 1.13 -18.00 -38.01
N MET A 230 1.86 -19.11 -37.98
CA MET A 230 1.74 -20.13 -36.94
C MET A 230 2.08 -19.58 -35.56
N ALA A 231 3.17 -18.81 -35.45
CA ALA A 231 3.56 -18.15 -34.20
C ALA A 231 2.49 -17.14 -33.73
N LEU A 232 1.91 -16.35 -34.64
CA LEU A 232 0.84 -15.41 -34.31
C LEU A 232 -0.45 -16.11 -33.86
N ASN A 233 -0.78 -17.26 -34.44
CA ASN A 233 -1.94 -18.06 -34.03
C ASN A 233 -1.73 -18.67 -32.64
N ILE A 234 -0.54 -19.20 -32.36
CA ILE A 234 -0.19 -19.74 -31.03
C ILE A 234 -0.24 -18.64 -29.96
N VAL A 235 0.34 -17.47 -30.25
CA VAL A 235 0.30 -16.31 -29.34
C VAL A 235 -1.14 -15.82 -29.14
N SER A 236 -1.95 -15.79 -30.21
CA SER A 236 -3.37 -15.37 -30.11
C SER A 236 -4.20 -16.34 -29.27
N ASP A 237 -3.97 -17.65 -29.41
CA ASP A 237 -4.63 -18.67 -28.59
C ASP A 237 -4.17 -18.65 -27.13
N LEU A 238 -2.90 -18.38 -26.87
CA LEU A 238 -2.37 -18.15 -25.51
C LEU A 238 -3.00 -16.91 -24.86
N ILE A 239 -3.09 -15.80 -25.60
CA ILE A 239 -3.74 -14.57 -25.12
C ILE A 239 -5.22 -14.82 -24.80
N ARG A 240 -5.90 -15.63 -25.61
CA ARG A 240 -7.31 -15.99 -25.43
C ARG A 240 -7.50 -16.97 -24.26
N LYS A 241 -6.61 -17.95 -24.08
CA LYS A 241 -6.64 -18.94 -22.97
C LYS A 241 -6.26 -18.36 -21.61
N ILE A 242 -5.30 -17.42 -21.56
CA ILE A 242 -4.88 -16.75 -20.32
C ILE A 242 -5.90 -15.66 -19.90
N GLY A 243 -6.84 -15.28 -20.79
CA GLY A 243 -7.85 -14.28 -20.49
C GLY A 243 -7.24 -12.89 -20.24
N LEU A 244 -6.14 -12.55 -20.92
CA LEU A 244 -5.45 -11.27 -20.79
C LEU A 244 -6.35 -10.07 -21.13
N THR A 245 -7.42 -10.29 -21.89
CA THR A 245 -8.46 -9.29 -22.15
C THR A 245 -9.20 -8.84 -20.88
N LYS A 246 -9.22 -9.64 -19.81
CA LYS A 246 -9.74 -9.23 -18.48
C LYS A 246 -8.74 -8.40 -17.68
N TRP A 247 -7.45 -8.42 -18.05
CA TRP A 247 -6.38 -7.75 -17.31
C TRP A 247 -5.91 -6.46 -17.99
N LEU A 248 -6.12 -6.33 -19.30
CA LEU A 248 -5.87 -5.10 -20.05
C LEU A 248 -7.02 -4.10 -19.89
N CYS A 249 -6.67 -2.85 -19.59
CA CYS A 249 -7.60 -1.74 -19.67
C CYS A 249 -8.05 -1.48 -21.12
N SER A 250 -9.36 -1.37 -21.35
CA SER A 250 -9.96 -1.14 -22.66
C SER A 250 -9.59 0.21 -23.30
N GLU A 251 -9.25 1.23 -22.51
CA GLU A 251 -8.88 2.56 -23.04
C GLU A 251 -7.39 2.71 -23.33
N CYS A 252 -6.53 2.28 -22.40
CA CYS A 252 -5.09 2.53 -22.46
C CYS A 252 -4.23 1.29 -22.77
N GLY A 253 -4.81 0.08 -22.71
CA GLY A 253 -4.16 -1.18 -23.08
C GLY A 253 -3.12 -1.70 -22.06
N GLN A 254 -3.05 -1.13 -20.85
CA GLN A 254 -2.13 -1.62 -19.81
C GLN A 254 -2.76 -2.68 -18.91
N ILE A 255 -1.91 -3.60 -18.44
CA ILE A 255 -2.24 -4.63 -17.46
C ILE A 255 -2.38 -3.96 -16.07
N LYS A 256 -3.53 -4.15 -15.39
CA LYS A 256 -3.84 -3.57 -14.06
C LYS A 256 -3.84 -2.03 -13.97
N CYS A 257 -4.42 -1.34 -14.97
CA CYS A 257 -4.55 0.12 -14.89
C CYS A 257 -5.57 0.55 -13.81
N THR A 258 -5.12 1.24 -12.77
CA THR A 258 -5.97 1.79 -11.71
C THR A 258 -6.56 3.17 -12.04
N SER A 259 -5.98 3.87 -13.02
CA SER A 259 -6.35 5.26 -13.36
C SER A 259 -7.55 5.38 -14.30
N CYS A 260 -7.83 4.37 -15.13
CA CYS A 260 -8.91 4.40 -16.12
C CYS A 260 -10.19 3.69 -15.63
N ALA A 261 -10.18 3.09 -14.44
CA ALA A 261 -11.22 2.17 -13.97
C ALA A 261 -12.50 2.85 -13.45
N SER A 262 -12.69 4.15 -13.66
CA SER A 262 -13.87 4.84 -13.13
C SER A 262 -14.27 6.05 -13.96
N GLU A 263 -15.26 5.87 -14.83
CA GLU A 263 -16.00 6.95 -15.53
C GLU A 263 -16.68 7.96 -14.58
N LYS A 264 -16.61 7.75 -13.25
CA LYS A 264 -17.27 8.60 -12.25
C LYS A 264 -16.36 9.26 -11.22
N ARG A 265 -15.03 9.20 -11.35
CA ARG A 265 -14.12 9.99 -10.49
C ARG A 265 -13.31 10.96 -11.33
N LYS A 266 -13.74 12.23 -11.33
CA LYS A 266 -12.89 13.38 -11.66
C LYS A 266 -11.83 13.53 -10.55
N SER A 267 -10.88 12.60 -10.47
CA SER A 267 -9.65 12.83 -9.71
C SER A 267 -8.63 13.52 -10.61
N LEU A 268 -7.98 14.55 -10.10
CA LEU A 268 -7.06 15.49 -10.79
C LEU A 268 -5.83 14.85 -11.49
N VAL A 269 -5.71 13.53 -11.55
CA VAL A 269 -4.56 12.84 -12.14
C VAL A 269 -5.02 12.17 -13.43
N GLU A 270 -4.92 12.89 -14.54
CA GLU A 270 -5.19 12.34 -15.87
C GLU A 270 -4.13 11.30 -16.24
N CYS A 271 -4.57 10.17 -16.82
CA CYS A 271 -3.66 9.13 -17.29
C CYS A 271 -2.77 9.65 -18.44
N PRO A 272 -1.43 9.62 -18.31
CA PRO A 272 -0.50 10.26 -19.27
C PRO A 272 -0.68 9.80 -20.72
N ARG A 273 -0.99 8.51 -20.95
CA ARG A 273 -1.21 7.95 -22.29
C ARG A 273 -2.59 8.28 -22.89
N CYS A 274 -3.60 8.53 -22.06
CA CYS A 274 -4.90 9.00 -22.54
C CYS A 274 -4.81 10.45 -23.03
N VAL A 275 -3.93 11.25 -22.42
CA VAL A 275 -3.58 12.60 -22.88
C VAL A 275 -2.88 12.54 -24.24
N GLU A 276 -1.90 11.64 -24.43
CA GLU A 276 -1.23 11.43 -25.71
C GLU A 276 -2.17 10.95 -26.83
N LYS A 277 -3.11 10.04 -26.55
CA LYS A 277 -4.10 9.62 -27.56
C LYS A 277 -5.08 10.74 -27.93
N LYS A 278 -5.45 11.61 -26.98
CA LYS A 278 -6.32 12.77 -27.24
C LYS A 278 -5.60 13.86 -28.02
N SER A 279 -4.31 14.11 -27.76
CA SER A 279 -3.51 15.09 -28.52
C SER A 279 -3.27 14.64 -29.96
N ASN A 280 -2.98 13.35 -30.19
CA ASN A 280 -2.82 12.80 -31.55
C ASN A 280 -4.12 12.75 -32.37
N LYS A 281 -5.30 12.77 -31.72
CA LYS A 281 -6.60 12.88 -32.41
C LYS A 281 -7.00 14.32 -32.75
N ARG A 282 -6.40 15.32 -32.10
CA ARG A 282 -6.65 16.75 -32.41
C ARG A 282 -5.71 17.30 -33.48
N ASN A 283 -4.58 16.63 -33.73
CA ASN A 283 -3.61 16.99 -34.77
C ASN A 283 -3.75 16.15 -36.05
N ARG A 284 -4.93 15.57 -36.30
CA ARG A 284 -5.31 14.95 -37.57
C ARG A 284 -6.63 15.51 -38.06
#